data_AF-A0A5J4TGP5-F1
#
_entry.id   AF-A0A5J4TGP5-F1
#
_cell.length_a   1.000
_cell.length_b   1.000
_cell.length_c   1.000
_cell.angle_alpha   90.00
_cell.angle_beta   90.00
_cell.angle_gamma   90.00
#
_symmetry.space_group_name_H-M   'P 1'
#
loop_
_entity.id
_entity.type
_entity.pdbx_description
1 polymer ?
#
loop_
_entity_poly.entity_id
_entity_poly.type
_entity_poly.pdbx_seq_one_letter_code
_entity_poly.pdbx_strand_id
1 'polypeptide(L)'
;MQGGLSNVYHQCNLKGITHINKLRYNHVTKTIISYDNQHVVTHILDLDFNSLYPSVFSGIFNKNNPYTNNRIYQAGGLANYIKCSSNSLKQKARDIIMSDDRFNDKGQLFCVRIKGHIDEKHINSHINLAPIWRKLTYNNSIEQIGEFMYNKMKSQGLTVDKPTTKLTSLLSTHNQFMCFTNYILWFLIDYCNFVVDDIDSIALFDKHLGFESFACTMMSKRQDAISQHNDTKSLYYKQILNSAFGGEGQNNAKFDKISFNNARQASLKQLKQDHKATRKLSDDIYNPDGSLSSEAQYMVSESPRQFKCNKPLQEA
;
A
#
# COMPACT_ATOMS: atom_id res chain seq x y z
N MET A 1 -11.72 -14.39 0.09
CA MET A 1 -10.35 -13.89 -0.12
C MET A 1 -10.00 -13.90 -1.59
N GLN A 2 -9.11 -13.00 -2.02
CA GLN A 2 -8.52 -13.06 -3.35
C GLN A 2 -7.07 -13.49 -3.16
N GLY A 3 -6.80 -14.79 -3.40
CA GLY A 3 -5.49 -15.37 -3.14
C GLY A 3 -4.37 -14.71 -3.95
N GLY A 4 -3.16 -14.69 -3.39
CA GLY A 4 -1.96 -14.28 -4.12
C GLY A 4 -1.52 -15.34 -5.13
N LEU A 5 -0.76 -14.92 -6.15
CA LEU A 5 0.05 -15.83 -6.93
C LEU A 5 1.27 -16.20 -6.10
N SER A 6 1.38 -17.48 -5.79
CA SER A 6 2.54 -18.05 -5.12
C SER A 6 3.56 -18.45 -6.18
N ASN A 7 4.82 -18.02 -6.06
CA ASN A 7 5.92 -18.49 -6.90
C ASN A 7 6.43 -19.87 -6.44
N VAL A 8 5.50 -20.74 -6.06
CA VAL A 8 5.79 -22.10 -5.58
C VAL A 8 5.67 -23.05 -6.76
N TYR A 9 6.82 -23.47 -7.27
CA TYR A 9 6.93 -24.37 -8.43
C TYR A 9 6.79 -25.85 -8.06
N HIS A 10 6.74 -26.17 -6.77
CA HIS A 10 6.50 -27.53 -6.28
C HIS A 10 5.14 -27.64 -5.61
N GLN A 11 4.36 -28.64 -5.98
CA GLN A 11 3.08 -28.92 -5.31
C GLN A 11 3.26 -29.40 -3.86
N CYS A 12 4.46 -29.86 -3.50
CA CYS A 12 4.79 -30.34 -2.18
C CYS A 12 6.26 -30.05 -1.85
N ASN A 13 6.52 -29.52 -0.66
CA ASN A 13 7.87 -29.39 -0.10
C ASN A 13 7.99 -30.36 1.07
N LEU A 14 8.81 -31.40 0.90
CA LEU A 14 9.05 -32.46 1.88
C LEU A 14 10.40 -32.25 2.57
N LYS A 15 10.38 -32.25 3.90
CA LYS A 15 11.58 -32.14 4.73
C LYS A 15 12.57 -33.27 4.42
N GLY A 16 13.81 -32.91 4.11
CA GLY A 16 14.90 -33.82 3.80
C GLY A 16 14.83 -34.47 2.42
N ILE A 17 13.84 -34.11 1.59
CA ILE A 17 13.62 -34.73 0.27
C ILE A 17 13.60 -33.66 -0.83
N THR A 18 12.81 -32.60 -0.65
CA THR A 18 12.67 -31.58 -1.70
C THR A 18 13.88 -30.67 -1.74
N HIS A 19 14.47 -30.52 -2.93
CA HIS A 19 15.52 -29.54 -3.18
C HIS A 19 14.95 -28.12 -3.22
N ILE A 20 15.75 -27.12 -2.81
CA ILE A 20 15.34 -25.73 -2.89
C ILE A 20 15.45 -25.26 -4.34
N ASN A 21 14.31 -24.96 -4.96
CA ASN A 21 14.24 -24.42 -6.30
C ASN A 21 14.53 -22.92 -6.35
N LYS A 22 15.21 -22.50 -7.42
CA LYS A 22 15.49 -21.11 -7.73
C LYS A 22 15.22 -20.80 -9.19
N LEU A 23 14.95 -19.54 -9.45
CA LEU A 23 14.87 -18.96 -10.78
C LEU A 23 16.19 -18.27 -11.12
N ARG A 24 16.56 -18.35 -12.39
CA ARG A 24 17.64 -17.58 -13.01
C ARG A 24 17.16 -17.00 -14.34
N TYR A 25 17.35 -15.71 -14.50
CA TYR A 25 17.17 -15.00 -15.75
C TYR A 25 18.45 -15.09 -16.61
N ASN A 26 18.28 -15.44 -17.88
CA ASN A 26 19.34 -15.45 -18.88
C ASN A 26 19.25 -14.17 -19.71
N HIS A 27 20.26 -13.30 -19.59
CA HIS A 27 20.31 -12.00 -20.27
C HIS A 27 20.44 -12.09 -21.80
N VAL A 28 20.98 -13.20 -22.31
CA VAL A 28 21.19 -13.41 -23.76
C VAL A 28 19.91 -13.87 -24.42
N THR A 29 19.30 -14.93 -23.89
CA THR A 29 18.07 -15.51 -24.44
C THR A 29 16.81 -14.80 -23.98
N LYS A 30 16.91 -13.92 -22.96
CA LYS A 30 15.80 -13.24 -22.30
C LYS A 30 14.77 -14.22 -21.72
N THR A 31 15.23 -15.40 -21.29
CA THR A 31 14.39 -16.45 -20.70
C THR A 31 14.64 -16.64 -19.21
N ILE A 32 13.66 -17.19 -18.51
CA ILE A 32 13.78 -17.59 -17.10
C ILE A 32 13.90 -19.11 -17.05
N ILE A 33 14.87 -19.59 -16.28
CA ILE A 33 15.13 -21.01 -16.05
C ILE A 33 14.89 -21.30 -14.58
N SER A 34 14.11 -22.35 -14.30
CA SER A 34 13.95 -22.92 -12.97
C SER A 34 14.97 -24.06 -12.79
N TYR A 35 15.64 -24.09 -11.65
CA TYR A 35 16.64 -25.11 -11.32
C TYR A 35 16.66 -25.40 -9.82
N ASP A 36 16.96 -26.65 -9.49
CA ASP A 36 17.15 -27.08 -8.12
C ASP A 36 18.59 -26.82 -7.69
N ASN A 37 18.77 -26.32 -6.47
CA ASN A 37 20.10 -26.21 -5.88
C ASN A 37 20.45 -27.46 -5.05
N GLN A 38 21.71 -27.58 -4.64
CA GLN A 38 22.21 -28.73 -3.89
C GLN A 38 21.64 -28.86 -2.46
N HIS A 39 20.93 -27.85 -1.97
CA HIS A 39 20.39 -27.83 -0.61
C HIS A 39 18.97 -28.40 -0.59
N VAL A 40 18.69 -29.21 0.42
CA VAL A 40 17.37 -29.77 0.68
C VAL A 40 16.64 -28.95 1.74
N VAL A 41 15.32 -28.86 1.60
CA VAL A 41 14.46 -28.20 2.58
C VAL A 41 14.52 -28.98 3.90
N THR A 42 14.93 -28.33 4.98
CA THR A 42 14.93 -28.93 6.33
C THR A 42 13.84 -28.37 7.22
N HIS A 43 13.43 -27.13 6.97
CA HIS A 43 12.42 -26.38 7.71
C HIS A 43 11.67 -25.49 6.72
N ILE A 44 10.38 -25.27 6.98
CA ILE A 44 9.57 -24.27 6.28
C ILE A 44 9.27 -23.18 7.29
N LEU A 45 9.71 -21.97 6.98
CA LEU A 45 9.37 -20.78 7.76
C LEU A 45 8.22 -20.08 7.05
N ASP A 46 7.09 -19.92 7.73
CA ASP A 46 6.04 -19.02 7.27
C ASP A 46 6.28 -17.63 7.86
N LEU A 47 6.42 -16.63 6.99
CA LEU A 47 6.55 -15.24 7.41
C LEU A 47 5.16 -14.66 7.54
N ASP A 48 4.65 -14.62 8.76
CA ASP A 48 3.36 -14.02 9.07
C ASP A 48 3.41 -12.49 8.85
N PHE A 49 2.94 -12.05 7.68
CA PHE A 49 2.80 -10.63 7.33
C PHE A 49 1.71 -9.91 8.14
N ASN A 50 0.97 -10.57 9.04
CA ASN A 50 -0.08 -9.96 9.86
C ASN A 50 0.44 -8.94 10.90
N SER A 51 1.72 -8.61 10.93
CA SER A 51 2.34 -7.90 12.07
C SER A 51 2.99 -6.54 11.75
N LEU A 52 2.97 -6.05 10.49
CA LEU A 52 3.86 -4.95 10.09
C LEU A 52 3.19 -3.62 9.69
N TYR A 53 1.89 -3.58 9.41
CA TYR A 53 1.28 -2.39 8.79
C TYR A 53 1.07 -1.15 9.70
N PRO A 54 0.78 -1.27 11.01
CA PRO A 54 0.59 -0.11 11.88
C PRO A 54 1.88 0.39 12.52
N SER A 55 2.88 -0.48 12.69
CA SER A 55 4.16 -0.10 13.30
C SER A 55 5.02 0.73 12.34
N VAL A 56 4.84 0.57 11.02
CA VAL A 56 5.66 1.29 10.05
C VAL A 56 5.46 2.79 10.12
N PHE A 57 4.24 3.33 10.22
CA PHE A 57 4.03 4.79 10.32
C PHE A 57 3.91 5.30 11.75
N SER A 58 4.40 4.54 12.73
CA SER A 58 4.40 4.94 14.14
C SER A 58 5.24 6.18 14.42
N GLY A 59 6.08 6.63 13.47
CA GLY A 59 7.00 7.72 13.71
C GLY A 59 8.17 7.36 14.64
N ILE A 60 8.19 6.14 15.20
CA ILE A 60 9.24 5.67 16.10
C ILE A 60 10.55 5.56 15.33
N PHE A 61 11.64 5.98 15.98
CA PHE A 61 12.98 5.85 15.44
C PHE A 61 13.32 4.39 15.12
N ASN A 62 13.80 4.15 13.91
CA ASN A 62 14.25 2.86 13.43
C ASN A 62 15.54 3.02 12.61
N LYS A 63 16.66 2.59 13.19
CA LYS A 63 17.98 2.61 12.55
C LYS A 63 18.05 1.86 11.21
N ASN A 64 17.15 0.89 10.99
CA ASN A 64 17.13 0.09 9.75
C ASN A 64 16.40 0.81 8.61
N ASN A 65 15.67 1.89 8.91
CA ASN A 65 15.12 2.79 7.91
C ASN A 65 16.04 4.02 7.83
N PRO A 66 16.78 4.28 6.74
CA PRO A 66 17.62 5.47 6.64
C PRO A 66 16.81 6.73 6.28
N TYR A 67 15.58 6.58 5.80
CA TYR A 67 14.80 7.69 5.28
C TYR A 67 14.22 8.58 6.38
N THR A 68 14.08 9.86 6.06
CA THR A 68 13.47 10.91 6.87
C THR A 68 14.00 10.93 8.30
N ASN A 69 15.33 10.95 8.44
CA ASN A 69 16.04 10.92 9.73
C ASN A 69 15.64 9.72 10.61
N ASN A 70 15.65 8.53 10.01
CA ASN A 70 15.34 7.26 10.66
C ASN A 70 13.93 7.13 11.25
N ARG A 71 12.97 7.93 10.78
CA ARG A 71 11.58 7.90 11.27
C ARG A 71 10.64 7.84 10.09
N ILE A 72 9.64 6.98 10.15
CA ILE A 72 8.61 6.91 9.11
C ILE A 72 7.41 7.75 9.56
N TYR A 73 7.27 8.91 8.94
CA TYR A 73 6.17 9.84 9.17
C TYR A 73 4.90 9.47 8.41
N GLN A 74 3.76 9.86 8.97
CA GLN A 74 2.47 9.82 8.29
C GLN A 74 2.28 11.02 7.37
N ALA A 75 1.60 10.79 6.25
CA ALA A 75 1.17 11.84 5.33
C ALA A 75 -0.06 12.56 5.92
N GLY A 76 0.05 13.88 6.05
CA GLY A 76 -1.01 14.78 6.47
C GLY A 76 -1.74 15.39 5.27
N GLY A 77 -1.90 16.72 5.31
CA GLY A 77 -2.56 17.48 4.24
C GLY A 77 -1.82 17.40 2.90
N LEU A 78 -2.58 17.45 1.80
CA LEU A 78 -2.01 17.62 0.46
C LEU A 78 -1.40 19.03 0.36
N ALA A 79 -0.09 19.10 0.29
CA ALA A 79 0.65 20.35 0.17
C ALA A 79 0.74 20.82 -1.29
N ASN A 80 0.94 19.88 -2.22
CA ASN A 80 1.06 20.20 -3.65
C ASN A 80 0.75 19.00 -4.54
N TYR A 81 0.39 19.26 -5.79
CA TYR A 81 0.20 18.25 -6.81
C TYR A 81 0.78 18.71 -8.14
N ILE A 82 1.61 17.87 -8.75
CA ILE A 82 2.25 18.14 -10.04
C ILE A 82 1.82 17.06 -11.02
N LYS A 83 1.07 17.45 -12.05
CA LYS A 83 0.83 16.62 -13.23
C LYS A 83 2.00 16.82 -14.20
N CYS A 84 2.70 15.75 -14.54
CA CYS A 84 3.93 15.83 -15.33
C CYS A 84 3.64 15.80 -16.84
N SER A 85 3.06 16.90 -17.36
CA SER A 85 2.71 17.04 -18.79
C SER A 85 3.88 17.46 -19.70
N SER A 86 5.00 17.88 -19.12
CA SER A 86 6.21 18.31 -19.85
C SER A 86 7.48 17.67 -19.26
N ASN A 87 8.57 17.67 -20.04
CA ASN A 87 9.87 17.17 -19.56
C ASN A 87 10.41 17.97 -18.38
N SER A 88 10.17 19.29 -18.32
CA SER A 88 10.59 20.11 -17.18
C SER A 88 9.87 19.74 -15.89
N LEU A 89 8.57 19.43 -15.95
CA LEU A 89 7.79 18.98 -14.80
C LEU A 89 8.18 17.56 -14.38
N LYS A 90 8.46 16.66 -15.34
CA LYS A 90 9.02 15.33 -15.05
C LYS A 90 10.36 15.43 -14.35
N GLN A 91 11.24 16.34 -14.79
CA GLN A 91 12.52 16.57 -14.14
C GLN A 91 12.34 17.09 -12.71
N LYS A 92 11.48 18.09 -12.51
CA LYS A 92 11.14 18.58 -11.16
C LYS A 92 10.64 17.48 -10.24
N ALA A 93 9.80 16.57 -10.74
CA ALA A 93 9.33 15.41 -9.98
C ALA A 93 10.47 14.42 -9.66
N ARG A 94 11.39 14.17 -10.61
CA ARG A 94 12.60 13.37 -10.37
C ARG A 94 13.49 13.98 -9.29
N ASP A 95 13.70 15.29 -9.32
CA ASP A 95 14.53 16.00 -8.34
C ASP A 95 13.93 15.86 -6.92
N ILE A 96 12.60 15.92 -6.79
CA ILE A 96 11.91 15.66 -5.52
C ILE A 96 12.12 14.22 -5.04
N ILE A 97 11.98 13.24 -5.94
CA ILE A 97 12.15 11.81 -5.61
C ILE A 97 13.60 11.51 -5.20
N MET A 98 14.57 12.13 -5.88
CA MET A 98 15.99 11.84 -5.72
C MET A 98 16.71 12.81 -4.77
N SER A 99 16.02 13.77 -4.17
CA SER A 99 16.62 14.72 -3.23
C SER A 99 17.33 14.02 -2.08
N ASP A 100 18.54 14.47 -1.76
CA ASP A 100 19.32 14.00 -0.60
C ASP A 100 18.61 14.29 0.74
N ASP A 101 17.66 15.23 0.74
CA ASP A 101 16.82 15.51 1.90
C ASP A 101 15.98 14.30 2.34
N ARG A 102 15.82 13.29 1.48
CA ARG A 102 15.15 12.03 1.84
C ARG A 102 15.79 11.30 3.01
N PHE A 103 17.04 11.60 3.37
CA PHE A 103 17.74 10.98 4.51
C PHE A 103 17.73 11.85 5.77
N ASN A 104 17.19 13.06 5.71
CA ASN A 104 17.18 13.99 6.84
C ASN A 104 15.76 14.47 7.19
N ASP A 105 15.65 15.40 8.13
CA ASP A 105 14.39 15.95 8.63
C ASP A 105 13.66 16.86 7.64
N LYS A 106 14.29 17.28 6.54
CA LYS A 106 13.68 18.06 5.45
C LYS A 106 12.99 17.19 4.40
N GLY A 107 13.17 15.87 4.44
CA GLY A 107 12.57 14.95 3.46
C GLY A 107 11.05 15.10 3.34
N GLN A 108 10.57 15.35 2.13
CA GLN A 108 9.16 15.53 1.80
C GLN A 108 8.47 14.18 1.59
N LEU A 109 7.26 14.01 2.14
CA LEU A 109 6.44 12.84 1.82
C LEU A 109 5.72 13.03 0.49
N PHE A 110 5.61 11.95 -0.27
CA PHE A 110 4.92 11.97 -1.54
C PHE A 110 4.27 10.64 -1.90
N CYS A 111 3.26 10.73 -2.76
CA CYS A 111 2.76 9.61 -3.55
C CYS A 111 2.95 9.95 -5.03
N VAL A 112 3.58 9.04 -5.76
CA VAL A 112 3.94 9.27 -7.17
C VAL A 112 3.39 8.15 -8.03
N ARG A 113 2.93 8.52 -9.23
CA ARG A 113 2.44 7.59 -10.24
C ARG A 113 3.47 7.48 -11.36
N ILE A 114 4.12 6.31 -11.48
CA ILE A 114 5.27 6.12 -12.37
C ILE A 114 5.20 4.81 -13.15
N LYS A 115 6.00 4.74 -14.23
CA LYS A 115 6.48 3.51 -14.84
C LYS A 115 7.91 3.26 -14.39
N GLY A 116 8.30 2.00 -14.26
CA GLY A 116 9.67 1.65 -13.97
C GLY A 116 9.92 0.15 -13.95
N HIS A 117 11.18 -0.22 -13.87
CA HIS A 117 11.62 -1.61 -13.86
C HIS A 117 12.86 -1.79 -12.98
N ILE A 118 13.05 -2.99 -12.46
CA ILE A 118 14.34 -3.41 -11.91
C ILE A 118 15.33 -3.47 -13.06
N ASP A 119 16.46 -2.78 -12.93
CA ASP A 119 17.52 -2.79 -13.95
C ASP A 119 17.85 -4.24 -14.34
N GLU A 120 17.94 -4.48 -15.65
CA GLU A 120 18.08 -5.82 -16.19
C GLU A 120 19.24 -6.58 -15.55
N LYS A 121 20.38 -5.91 -15.31
CA LYS A 121 21.58 -6.53 -14.70
C LYS A 121 21.35 -7.05 -13.28
N HIS A 122 20.29 -6.57 -12.61
CA HIS A 122 19.93 -6.92 -11.24
C HIS A 122 18.69 -7.83 -11.13
N ILE A 123 18.09 -8.26 -12.25
CA ILE A 123 16.93 -9.17 -12.24
C ILE A 123 17.22 -10.44 -11.41
N ASN A 124 18.39 -11.05 -11.59
CA ASN A 124 18.76 -12.27 -10.87
C ASN A 124 18.85 -12.09 -9.35
N SER A 125 19.08 -10.88 -8.86
CA SER A 125 19.08 -10.56 -7.42
C SER A 125 17.69 -10.58 -6.81
N HIS A 126 16.65 -10.37 -7.62
CA HIS A 126 15.27 -10.14 -7.15
C HIS A 126 14.25 -11.13 -7.71
N ILE A 127 14.58 -11.92 -8.73
CA ILE A 127 13.63 -12.81 -9.43
C ILE A 127 12.98 -13.87 -8.52
N ASN A 128 13.68 -14.29 -7.47
CA ASN A 128 13.15 -15.27 -6.51
C ASN A 128 12.17 -14.65 -5.50
N LEU A 129 12.17 -13.32 -5.35
CA LEU A 129 11.22 -12.57 -4.53
C LEU A 129 11.08 -11.14 -5.09
N ALA A 130 10.26 -11.01 -6.13
CA ALA A 130 10.15 -9.75 -6.84
C ALA A 130 9.51 -8.66 -5.94
N PRO A 131 10.09 -7.44 -5.88
CA PRO A 131 9.80 -6.50 -4.80
C PRO A 131 8.54 -5.65 -5.02
N ILE A 132 7.97 -5.63 -6.24
CA ILE A 132 6.79 -4.82 -6.55
C ILE A 132 5.54 -5.69 -6.42
N TRP A 133 4.75 -5.49 -5.36
CA TRP A 133 3.53 -6.30 -5.16
C TRP A 133 2.29 -5.51 -5.55
N ARG A 134 1.53 -6.02 -6.53
CA ARG A 134 0.33 -5.36 -7.04
C ARG A 134 -0.78 -6.36 -7.33
N LYS A 135 -2.02 -5.92 -7.15
CA LYS A 135 -3.18 -6.66 -7.67
C LYS A 135 -3.26 -6.40 -9.17
N LEU A 136 -3.06 -7.45 -9.96
CA LEU A 136 -3.21 -7.39 -11.41
C LEU A 136 -4.43 -8.20 -11.82
N THR A 137 -5.16 -7.68 -12.80
CA THR A 137 -6.24 -8.41 -13.47
C THR A 137 -5.72 -8.84 -14.83
N TYR A 138 -5.77 -10.14 -15.09
CA TYR A 138 -5.38 -10.75 -16.35
C TYR A 138 -6.42 -11.81 -16.74
N ASN A 139 -6.50 -12.13 -18.03
CA ASN A 139 -7.30 -13.27 -18.47
C ASN A 139 -6.52 -14.56 -18.18
N ASN A 140 -7.12 -15.55 -17.53
CA ASN A 140 -6.44 -16.81 -17.26
C ASN A 140 -6.57 -17.80 -18.44
N SER A 141 -6.41 -17.27 -19.66
CA SER A 141 -6.39 -18.04 -20.90
C SER A 141 -5.04 -18.72 -21.09
N ILE A 142 -5.02 -19.72 -21.98
CA ILE A 142 -3.82 -20.50 -22.27
C ILE A 142 -2.61 -19.64 -22.69
N GLU A 143 -2.84 -18.54 -23.40
CA GLU A 143 -1.78 -17.62 -23.86
C GLU A 143 -1.14 -16.85 -22.70
N GLN A 144 -1.91 -16.52 -21.67
CA GLN A 144 -1.47 -15.70 -20.54
C GLN A 144 -0.78 -16.52 -19.45
N ILE A 145 -1.33 -17.69 -19.11
CA ILE A 145 -0.81 -18.52 -18.01
C ILE A 145 -0.01 -19.75 -18.48
N GLY A 146 0.00 -20.01 -19.79
CA GLY A 146 0.63 -21.18 -20.39
C GLY A 146 -0.22 -22.45 -20.30
N GLU A 147 0.04 -23.36 -21.22
CA GLU A 147 -0.69 -24.63 -21.39
C GLU A 147 -0.71 -25.48 -20.11
N PHE A 148 0.45 -25.60 -19.43
CA PHE A 148 0.56 -26.39 -18.21
C PHE A 148 -0.41 -25.91 -17.13
N MET A 149 -0.39 -24.61 -16.81
CA MET A 149 -1.25 -24.03 -15.78
C MET A 149 -2.72 -24.09 -16.19
N TYR A 150 -3.02 -23.80 -17.45
CA TYR A 150 -4.37 -23.86 -18.00
C TYR A 150 -4.98 -25.26 -17.86
N ASN A 151 -4.26 -26.29 -18.33
CA ASN A 151 -4.71 -27.68 -18.26
C ASN A 151 -4.86 -28.16 -16.80
N LYS A 152 -3.92 -27.77 -15.92
CA LYS A 152 -4.00 -28.08 -14.50
C LYS A 152 -5.24 -27.47 -13.86
N MET A 153 -5.49 -26.18 -14.10
CA MET A 153 -6.69 -25.49 -13.60
C MET A 153 -7.97 -26.18 -14.08
N LYS A 154 -8.06 -26.49 -15.37
CA LYS A 154 -9.21 -27.19 -15.96
C LYS A 154 -9.43 -28.57 -15.33
N SER A 155 -8.37 -29.35 -15.14
CA SER A 155 -8.44 -30.69 -14.51
C SER A 155 -8.92 -30.67 -13.05
N GLN A 156 -8.69 -29.56 -12.34
CA GLN A 156 -9.13 -29.34 -10.96
C GLN A 156 -10.50 -28.66 -10.85
N GLY A 157 -11.21 -28.48 -11.97
CA GLY A 157 -12.51 -27.80 -12.00
C GLY A 157 -12.43 -26.29 -11.71
N LEU A 158 -11.24 -25.68 -11.81
CA LEU A 158 -11.07 -24.24 -11.66
C LEU A 158 -11.52 -23.53 -12.94
N THR A 159 -12.07 -22.31 -12.80
CA THR A 159 -12.51 -21.54 -13.96
C THR A 159 -11.33 -21.06 -14.79
N VAL A 160 -11.41 -21.25 -16.10
CA VAL A 160 -10.47 -20.77 -17.12
C VAL A 160 -11.17 -19.79 -18.07
N ASP A 161 -10.40 -19.06 -18.88
CA ASP A 161 -10.88 -18.07 -19.86
C ASP A 161 -11.75 -16.95 -19.26
N LYS A 162 -11.39 -16.49 -18.07
CA LYS A 162 -12.05 -15.40 -17.36
C LYS A 162 -11.06 -14.39 -16.78
N PRO A 163 -11.44 -13.09 -16.72
CA PRO A 163 -10.69 -12.10 -15.98
C PRO A 163 -10.53 -12.52 -14.52
N THR A 164 -9.29 -12.64 -14.08
CA THR A 164 -8.92 -13.03 -12.73
C THR A 164 -8.00 -11.98 -12.15
N THR A 165 -8.32 -11.49 -10.95
CA THR A 165 -7.44 -10.59 -10.21
C THR A 165 -6.66 -11.37 -9.15
N LYS A 166 -5.34 -11.22 -9.11
CA LYS A 166 -4.45 -11.81 -8.11
C LYS A 166 -3.45 -10.79 -7.60
N LEU A 167 -3.07 -10.91 -6.33
CA LEU A 167 -1.87 -10.23 -5.83
C LEU A 167 -0.65 -10.91 -6.46
N THR A 168 0.18 -10.14 -7.14
CA THR A 168 1.29 -10.62 -7.96
C THR A 168 2.56 -9.88 -7.58
N SER A 169 3.69 -10.60 -7.51
CA SER A 169 5.01 -10.02 -7.35
C SER A 169 5.62 -9.74 -8.72
N LEU A 170 6.18 -8.55 -8.92
CA LEU A 170 6.59 -8.03 -10.22
C LEU A 170 8.01 -7.46 -10.16
N LEU A 171 8.74 -7.59 -11.27
CA LEU A 171 10.06 -6.96 -11.48
C LEU A 171 9.95 -5.63 -12.24
N SER A 172 8.76 -5.27 -12.70
CA SER A 172 8.50 -3.98 -13.36
C SER A 172 7.04 -3.57 -13.21
N THR A 173 6.74 -2.34 -13.59
CA THR A 173 5.36 -1.88 -13.70
C THR A 173 4.69 -2.30 -15.01
N HIS A 174 5.34 -3.16 -15.83
CA HIS A 174 4.78 -3.68 -17.08
C HIS A 174 4.27 -2.59 -18.04
N ASN A 175 5.03 -1.50 -18.17
CA ASN A 175 4.67 -0.31 -18.94
C ASN A 175 3.36 0.37 -18.51
N GLN A 176 2.84 0.04 -17.32
CA GLN A 176 1.67 0.66 -16.71
C GLN A 176 2.10 1.65 -15.65
N PHE A 177 1.33 2.73 -15.53
CA PHE A 177 1.51 3.71 -14.48
C PHE A 177 0.95 3.18 -13.16
N MET A 178 1.80 3.00 -12.17
CA MET A 178 1.45 2.50 -10.84
C MET A 178 1.79 3.53 -9.78
N CYS A 179 0.96 3.63 -8.74
CA CYS A 179 1.22 4.53 -7.61
C CYS A 179 2.17 3.89 -6.60
N PHE A 180 3.11 4.67 -6.07
CA PHE A 180 4.04 4.29 -5.02
C PHE A 180 4.12 5.43 -3.98
N THR A 181 4.16 5.06 -2.70
CA THR A 181 4.54 6.00 -1.64
C THR A 181 6.06 6.18 -1.63
N ASN A 182 6.52 7.32 -1.10
CA ASN A 182 7.93 7.67 -1.02
C ASN A 182 8.80 6.55 -0.41
N TYR A 183 8.43 5.98 0.74
CA TYR A 183 9.23 4.94 1.39
C TYR A 183 9.38 3.66 0.55
N ILE A 184 8.32 3.24 -0.13
CA ILE A 184 8.38 2.07 -1.02
C ILE A 184 9.24 2.40 -2.24
N LEU A 185 9.06 3.58 -2.84
CA LEU A 185 9.83 3.95 -4.01
C LEU A 185 11.32 4.11 -3.69
N TRP A 186 11.67 4.79 -2.61
CA TRP A 186 13.07 4.90 -2.18
C TRP A 186 13.68 3.54 -1.88
N PHE A 187 12.96 2.65 -1.19
CA PHE A 187 13.39 1.27 -1.00
C PHE A 187 13.69 0.56 -2.34
N LEU A 188 12.79 0.68 -3.31
CA LEU A 188 12.97 0.08 -4.64
C LEU A 188 14.20 0.65 -5.37
N ILE A 189 14.39 1.97 -5.32
CA ILE A 189 15.52 2.65 -5.97
C ILE A 189 16.84 2.23 -5.31
N ASP A 190 16.94 2.35 -3.99
CA ASP A 190 18.20 2.25 -3.26
C ASP A 190 18.62 0.78 -3.02
N TYR A 191 17.67 -0.14 -2.83
CA TYR A 191 17.95 -1.54 -2.49
C TYR A 191 17.58 -2.54 -3.57
N CYS A 192 16.79 -2.14 -4.58
CA CYS A 192 16.37 -3.04 -5.65
C CYS A 192 16.82 -2.59 -7.04
N ASN A 193 17.65 -1.55 -7.14
CA ASN A 193 18.12 -1.03 -8.44
C ASN A 193 16.97 -0.70 -9.39
N PHE A 194 15.89 -0.14 -8.86
CA PHE A 194 14.72 0.25 -9.64
C PHE A 194 15.00 1.52 -10.44
N VAL A 195 14.73 1.45 -11.74
CA VAL A 195 14.85 2.53 -12.71
C VAL A 195 13.47 3.15 -12.95
N VAL A 196 13.38 4.48 -12.82
CA VAL A 196 12.16 5.24 -13.11
C VAL A 196 12.11 5.62 -14.60
N ASP A 197 11.32 4.88 -15.37
CA ASP A 197 11.17 5.08 -16.81
C ASP A 197 10.39 6.35 -17.13
N ASP A 198 9.25 6.54 -16.46
CA ASP A 198 8.37 7.68 -16.71
C ASP A 198 7.58 8.09 -15.47
N ILE A 199 7.24 9.37 -15.37
CA ILE A 199 6.47 9.95 -14.27
C ILE A 199 5.23 10.61 -14.83
N ASP A 200 4.06 10.19 -14.33
CA ASP A 200 2.79 10.80 -14.70
C ASP A 200 2.40 11.95 -13.77
N SER A 201 2.53 11.75 -12.46
CA SER A 201 2.23 12.76 -11.47
C SER A 201 2.86 12.46 -10.11
N ILE A 202 3.02 13.51 -9.31
CA ILE A 202 3.46 13.44 -7.92
C ILE A 202 2.58 14.33 -7.04
N ALA A 203 2.11 13.78 -5.92
CA ALA A 203 1.41 14.47 -4.86
C ALA A 203 2.32 14.58 -3.63
N LEU A 204 2.49 15.78 -3.09
CA LEU A 204 3.32 16.07 -1.92
C LEU A 204 2.43 16.28 -0.70
N PHE A 205 2.85 15.76 0.44
CA PHE A 205 2.08 15.80 1.67
C PHE A 205 2.89 16.35 2.83
N ASP A 206 2.25 17.15 3.67
CA ASP A 206 2.78 17.47 4.99
C ASP A 206 3.04 16.19 5.78
N LYS A 207 3.92 16.24 6.77
CA LYS A 207 4.29 15.07 7.56
C LYS A 207 4.06 15.29 9.04
N HIS A 208 3.54 14.30 9.75
CA HIS A 208 3.28 14.39 11.19
C HIS A 208 3.53 13.08 11.92
N LEU A 209 3.54 13.17 13.26
CA LEU A 209 3.76 12.08 14.21
C LEU A 209 2.52 11.80 15.10
N GLY A 210 1.33 12.21 14.65
CA GLY A 210 0.09 12.07 15.43
C GLY A 210 -0.20 10.66 15.95
N PHE A 211 0.20 9.61 15.21
CA PHE A 211 -0.01 8.22 15.61
C PHE A 211 1.03 7.66 16.60
N GLU A 212 2.13 8.37 16.82
CA GLU A 212 3.25 7.87 17.65
C GLU A 212 2.83 7.62 19.08
N SER A 213 2.14 8.58 19.71
CA SER A 213 1.67 8.44 21.10
C SER A 213 0.75 7.23 21.28
N PHE A 214 -0.15 7.00 20.34
CA PHE A 214 -1.02 5.84 20.34
C PHE A 214 -0.22 4.53 20.20
N ALA A 215 0.68 4.46 19.22
CA ALA A 215 1.48 3.27 18.95
C ALA A 215 2.37 2.91 20.15
N CYS A 216 3.06 3.89 20.73
CA CYS A 216 3.87 3.72 21.94
C CYS A 216 3.01 3.25 23.12
N THR A 217 1.88 3.90 23.38
CA THR A 217 1.00 3.53 24.50
C THR A 217 0.47 2.10 24.37
N MET A 218 -0.01 1.70 23.20
CA MET A 218 -0.55 0.36 22.99
C MET A 218 0.55 -0.70 22.99
N MET A 219 1.74 -0.38 22.49
CA MET A 219 2.89 -1.28 22.56
C MET A 219 3.37 -1.48 24.01
N SER A 220 3.48 -0.42 24.81
CA SER A 220 3.84 -0.54 26.23
C SER A 220 2.84 -1.41 26.99
N LYS A 221 1.53 -1.17 26.81
CA LYS A 221 0.49 -2.02 27.43
C LYS A 221 0.56 -3.48 27.00
N ARG A 222 0.98 -3.75 25.75
CA ARG A 222 1.23 -5.11 25.26
C ARG A 222 2.45 -5.73 25.93
N GLN A 223 3.55 -4.98 26.06
CA GLN A 223 4.76 -5.45 26.74
C GLN A 223 4.50 -5.77 28.21
N ASP A 224 3.72 -4.93 28.91
CA ASP A 224 3.29 -5.20 30.29
C ASP A 224 2.45 -6.48 30.40
N ALA A 225 1.55 -6.72 29.44
CA ALA A 225 0.77 -7.95 29.39
C ALA A 225 1.65 -9.18 29.16
N ILE A 226 2.65 -9.08 28.28
CA ILE A 226 3.62 -10.15 28.04
C ILE A 226 4.44 -10.43 29.31
N SER A 227 4.93 -9.41 30.01
CA SER A 227 5.70 -9.59 31.25
C SER A 227 4.87 -10.19 32.38
N GLN A 228 3.55 -10.05 32.33
CA GLN A 228 2.60 -10.67 33.26
C GLN A 228 2.10 -12.05 32.80
N HIS A 229 2.65 -12.59 31.71
CA HIS A 229 2.19 -13.85 31.09
C HIS A 229 0.69 -13.87 30.77
N ASN A 230 0.14 -12.71 30.37
CA ASN A 230 -1.27 -12.55 30.01
C ASN A 230 -1.45 -12.54 28.48
N ASP A 231 -1.56 -13.73 27.90
CA ASP A 231 -1.64 -13.93 26.45
C ASP A 231 -2.89 -13.27 25.83
N THR A 232 -4.03 -13.33 26.50
CA THR A 232 -5.28 -12.71 26.03
C THR A 232 -5.12 -11.20 25.88
N LYS A 233 -4.55 -10.53 26.88
CA LYS A 233 -4.35 -9.08 26.86
C LYS A 233 -3.25 -8.67 25.87
N SER A 234 -2.20 -9.48 25.74
CA SER A 234 -1.18 -9.30 24.70
C SER A 234 -1.77 -9.39 23.30
N LEU A 235 -2.63 -10.38 23.04
CA LEU A 235 -3.32 -10.55 21.76
C LEU A 235 -4.29 -9.40 21.48
N TYR A 236 -5.04 -8.95 22.49
CA TYR A 236 -5.94 -7.80 22.38
C TYR A 236 -5.21 -6.53 21.93
N TYR A 237 -4.09 -6.17 22.56
CA TYR A 237 -3.31 -5.00 22.14
C TYR A 237 -2.62 -5.20 20.79
N LYS A 238 -2.22 -6.43 20.44
CA LYS A 238 -1.75 -6.77 19.08
C LYS A 238 -2.85 -6.47 18.06
N GLN A 239 -4.08 -6.88 18.31
CA GLN A 239 -5.22 -6.62 17.42
C GLN A 239 -5.54 -5.13 17.30
N ILE A 240 -5.51 -4.37 18.40
CA ILE A 240 -5.70 -2.91 18.37
C ILE A 240 -4.65 -2.26 17.48
N LEU A 241 -3.37 -2.56 17.70
CA LEU A 241 -2.28 -2.05 16.88
C LEU A 241 -2.54 -2.37 15.41
N ASN A 242 -2.73 -3.66 15.09
CA ASN A 242 -2.97 -4.17 13.74
C ASN A 242 -4.16 -3.52 13.02
N SER A 243 -5.24 -3.24 13.76
CA SER A 243 -6.48 -2.70 13.18
C SER A 243 -6.45 -1.19 12.98
N ALA A 244 -5.69 -0.46 13.78
CA ALA A 244 -5.66 1.00 13.75
C ALA A 244 -5.23 1.58 12.40
N PHE A 245 -4.28 0.93 11.71
CA PHE A 245 -3.87 1.34 10.36
C PHE A 245 -4.94 1.11 9.30
N GLY A 246 -5.72 0.02 9.44
CA GLY A 246 -6.80 -0.30 8.52
C GLY A 246 -7.88 0.78 8.46
N GLY A 247 -8.10 1.51 9.56
CA GLY A 247 -9.04 2.65 9.62
C GLY A 247 -8.53 3.93 8.94
N GLU A 248 -7.23 4.23 9.04
CA GLU A 248 -6.64 5.42 8.39
C GLU A 248 -6.38 5.20 6.89
N GLY A 249 -6.00 3.98 6.50
CA GLY A 249 -5.82 3.59 5.09
C GLY A 249 -7.11 3.16 4.38
N GLN A 250 -8.25 3.16 5.08
CA GLN A 250 -9.54 2.85 4.48
C GLN A 250 -9.90 3.93 3.47
N ASN A 251 -10.17 3.51 2.23
CA ASN A 251 -10.72 4.41 1.22
C ASN A 251 -12.15 4.79 1.62
N ASN A 252 -12.26 5.81 2.46
CA ASN A 252 -13.51 6.33 2.94
C ASN A 252 -14.35 6.94 1.81
N ALA A 253 -13.83 7.18 0.60
CA ALA A 253 -14.66 7.68 -0.50
C ALA A 253 -15.78 6.70 -0.91
N LYS A 254 -15.67 5.41 -0.54
CA LYS A 254 -16.74 4.41 -0.73
C LYS A 254 -17.67 4.26 0.47
N PHE A 255 -17.34 4.89 1.60
CA PHE A 255 -18.01 4.67 2.88
C PHE A 255 -18.57 5.97 3.44
N ASP A 256 -17.81 7.06 3.39
CA ASP A 256 -18.25 8.40 3.74
C ASP A 256 -19.13 9.00 2.62
N LYS A 257 -20.28 9.53 3.03
CA LYS A 257 -21.14 10.36 2.21
C LYS A 257 -20.74 11.82 2.43
N ILE A 258 -20.23 12.46 1.39
CA ILE A 258 -19.93 13.89 1.40
C ILE A 258 -21.11 14.63 0.78
N SER A 259 -21.51 15.74 1.41
CA SER A 259 -22.58 16.61 0.91
C SER A 259 -22.24 18.07 1.11
N PHE A 260 -22.66 18.91 0.17
CA PHE A 260 -22.58 20.36 0.28
C PHE A 260 -23.94 20.87 0.73
N ASN A 261 -23.95 21.68 1.78
CA ASN A 261 -25.15 22.12 2.47
C ASN A 261 -25.02 23.60 2.82
N ASN A 262 -26.15 24.30 2.95
CA ASN A 262 -26.17 25.61 3.58
C ASN A 262 -26.06 25.51 5.11
N ALA A 263 -25.92 26.66 5.79
CA ALA A 263 -25.74 26.72 7.24
C ALA A 263 -26.81 25.91 8.01
N ARG A 264 -28.08 26.05 7.65
CA ARG A 264 -29.19 25.36 8.32
C ARG A 264 -29.09 23.85 8.16
N GLN A 265 -28.88 23.36 6.93
CA GLN A 265 -28.77 21.93 6.65
C GLN A 265 -27.52 21.33 7.29
N ALA A 266 -26.41 22.07 7.32
CA ALA A 266 -25.19 21.64 7.99
C ALA A 266 -25.40 21.45 9.49
N SER A 267 -26.06 22.40 10.17
CA SER A 267 -26.41 22.29 11.59
C SER A 267 -27.33 21.11 11.88
N LEU A 268 -28.33 20.85 11.02
CA LEU A 268 -29.19 19.67 11.17
C LEU A 268 -28.41 18.36 11.02
N LYS A 269 -27.44 18.31 10.11
CA LYS A 269 -26.60 17.12 9.93
C LYS A 269 -25.60 16.90 11.05
N GLN A 270 -25.11 17.95 11.71
CA GLN A 270 -24.24 17.83 12.90
C GLN A 270 -24.92 17.09 14.06
N LEU A 271 -26.25 17.16 14.15
CA LEU A 271 -27.02 16.48 15.18
C LEU A 271 -27.20 14.99 14.91
N LYS A 272 -26.91 14.51 13.70
CA LYS A 272 -27.03 13.10 13.39
C LYS A 272 -25.85 12.33 13.94
N GLN A 273 -26.09 11.15 14.49
CA GLN A 273 -25.02 10.32 15.05
C GLN A 273 -24.21 9.56 13.97
N ASP A 274 -24.50 9.71 12.68
CA ASP A 274 -23.60 9.36 11.56
C ASP A 274 -22.72 10.54 11.10
N HIS A 275 -22.82 11.70 11.77
CA HIS A 275 -21.97 12.86 11.50
C HIS A 275 -20.50 12.60 11.86
N LYS A 276 -19.59 13.00 10.98
CA LYS A 276 -18.14 12.87 11.20
C LYS A 276 -17.46 14.23 11.32
N ALA A 277 -17.70 15.11 10.37
CA ALA A 277 -17.10 16.45 10.34
C ALA A 277 -17.91 17.42 9.49
N THR A 278 -17.89 18.70 9.87
CA THR A 278 -18.38 19.83 9.08
C THR A 278 -17.22 20.78 8.83
N ARG A 279 -17.09 21.25 7.59
CA ARG A 279 -16.14 22.31 7.21
C ARG A 279 -16.87 23.42 6.47
N LYS A 280 -16.76 24.66 6.96
CA LYS A 280 -17.22 25.84 6.21
C LYS A 280 -16.28 26.06 5.01
N LEU A 281 -16.86 26.27 3.83
CA LEU A 281 -16.13 26.46 2.58
C LEU A 281 -16.17 27.92 2.11
N SER A 282 -17.28 28.62 2.36
CA SER A 282 -17.47 30.01 1.95
C SER A 282 -18.34 30.76 2.97
N ASP A 283 -18.22 32.08 2.96
CA ASP A 283 -19.11 33.00 3.66
C ASP A 283 -20.32 33.38 2.79
N ASP A 284 -21.31 34.02 3.41
CA ASP A 284 -22.45 34.61 2.71
C ASP A 284 -21.98 35.77 1.81
N ILE A 285 -22.49 35.81 0.58
CA ILE A 285 -22.22 36.90 -0.35
C ILE A 285 -23.47 37.78 -0.43
N TYR A 286 -23.29 39.08 -0.24
CA TYR A 286 -24.36 40.08 -0.31
C TYR A 286 -24.19 40.95 -1.56
N ASN A 287 -25.32 41.32 -2.15
CA ASN A 287 -25.40 42.34 -3.18
C ASN A 287 -25.16 43.74 -2.57
N PRO A 288 -24.82 44.75 -3.38
CA PRO A 288 -24.66 46.13 -2.91
C PRO A 288 -25.91 46.72 -2.23
N ASP A 289 -27.10 46.20 -2.55
CA ASP A 289 -28.37 46.58 -1.93
C ASP A 289 -28.65 45.86 -0.59
N GLY A 290 -27.69 45.06 -0.11
CA GLY A 290 -27.79 44.29 1.14
C GLY A 290 -28.58 42.99 1.01
N SER A 291 -29.13 42.66 -0.16
CA SER A 291 -29.81 41.38 -0.38
C SER A 291 -28.81 40.23 -0.49
N LEU A 292 -29.16 39.05 0.02
CA LEU A 292 -28.29 37.88 -0.04
C LEU A 292 -28.22 37.35 -1.47
N SER A 293 -27.02 37.28 -2.04
CA SER A 293 -26.78 36.77 -3.40
C SER A 293 -26.38 35.30 -3.40
N SER A 294 -25.67 34.84 -2.38
CA SER A 294 -25.28 33.44 -2.22
C SER A 294 -25.11 33.08 -0.75
N GLU A 295 -25.68 31.95 -0.34
CA GLU A 295 -25.52 31.41 1.01
C GLU A 295 -24.13 30.76 1.21
N ALA A 296 -23.62 30.87 2.42
CA ALA A 296 -22.43 30.18 2.90
C ALA A 296 -22.57 28.66 2.69
N GLN A 297 -21.56 28.06 2.07
CA GLN A 297 -21.52 26.63 1.82
C GLN A 297 -20.70 25.89 2.87
N TYR A 298 -21.20 24.71 3.24
CA TYR A 298 -20.60 23.81 4.20
C TYR A 298 -20.48 22.42 3.58
N MET A 299 -19.29 21.84 3.69
CA MET A 299 -19.08 20.43 3.41
C MET A 299 -19.36 19.63 4.68
N VAL A 300 -20.25 18.65 4.59
CA VAL A 300 -20.56 17.73 5.68
C VAL A 300 -20.20 16.31 5.26
N SER A 301 -19.40 15.65 6.10
CA SER A 301 -19.05 14.24 5.97
C SER A 301 -19.89 13.41 6.94
N GLU A 302 -20.60 12.41 6.41
CA GLU A 302 -21.42 11.45 7.15
C GLU A 302 -20.86 10.04 6.91
N SER A 303 -20.79 9.15 7.91
CA SER A 303 -20.36 7.75 7.77
C SER A 303 -21.46 6.79 8.22
N PRO A 304 -21.89 5.82 7.39
CA PRO A 304 -22.87 4.81 7.78
C PRO A 304 -22.41 4.06 9.04
N ARG A 305 -23.34 3.89 9.99
CA ARG A 305 -23.04 3.20 11.27
C ARG A 305 -22.91 1.70 11.15
N GLN A 306 -23.51 1.13 10.10
CA GLN A 306 -23.51 -0.29 9.85
C GLN A 306 -23.02 -0.54 8.43
N PHE A 307 -21.85 -1.15 8.34
CA PHE A 307 -21.39 -1.75 7.11
C PHE A 307 -21.95 -3.18 7.08
N LYS A 308 -22.74 -3.50 6.05
CA LYS A 308 -23.11 -4.89 5.76
C LYS A 308 -21.85 -5.58 5.25
N CYS A 309 -21.06 -6.11 6.18
CA CYS A 309 -19.83 -6.82 5.88
C CYS A 309 -20.19 -8.19 5.28
N ASN A 310 -20.49 -8.23 3.98
CA ASN A 310 -20.86 -9.48 3.30
C ASN A 310 -19.66 -10.45 3.12
N LYS A 311 -18.50 -10.14 3.69
CA LYS A 311 -17.33 -11.02 3.75
C LYS A 311 -16.62 -10.78 5.09
N PRO A 312 -16.37 -11.80 5.91
CA PRO A 312 -15.76 -11.63 7.22
C PRO A 312 -14.45 -10.83 7.12
N LEU A 313 -14.32 -9.81 7.97
CA LEU A 313 -13.02 -9.38 8.45
C LEU A 313 -12.51 -10.56 9.28
N GLN A 314 -11.37 -11.12 8.88
CA GLN A 314 -10.64 -12.15 9.62
C GLN A 314 -11.19 -13.58 9.45
N GLU A 315 -10.54 -14.35 8.59
CA GLU A 315 -10.30 -15.78 8.82
C GLU A 315 -8.82 -16.03 8.48
N ALA A 316 -8.19 -16.91 9.26
CA ALA A 316 -6.75 -17.14 9.34
C ALA A 316 -6.05 -17.46 8.02
#